data_AF-A0A2A4MY18-F1
#
_entry.id   AF-A0A2A4MY18-F1
#
_cell.length_a   1.000
_cell.length_b   1.000
_cell.length_c   1.000
_cell.angle_alpha   90.00
_cell.angle_beta   90.00
_cell.angle_gamma   90.00
#
_symmetry.space_group_name_H-M   'P 1'
#
loop_
_entity.id
_entity.type
_entity.pdbx_description
1 polymer ?
#
loop_
_entity_poly.entity_id
_entity_poly.type
_entity_poly.pdbx_seq_one_letter_code
_entity_poly.pdbx_strand_id
1 'polypeptide(L)'
;MKKNQGIMRLFYACQYSWQGLRSALVNEAAFRQELILLLILAAASFYLDVSAIERLAMIASIVFILIVELLNSAIECIVDRVSTERHT
;
A
#
# COMPACT_ATOMS: atom_id res chain seq x y z
N MET A 1 -15.50 -22.63 15.20
CA MET A 1 -14.55 -22.07 14.21
C MET A 1 -13.17 -22.64 14.48
N LYS A 2 -12.62 -23.50 13.61
CA LYS A 2 -11.24 -24.00 13.78
C LYS A 2 -10.28 -22.81 13.63
N LYS A 3 -9.52 -22.51 14.68
CA LYS A 3 -8.47 -21.48 14.65
C LYS A 3 -7.46 -21.90 13.59
N ASN A 4 -7.33 -21.15 12.49
CA ASN A 4 -6.34 -21.44 11.47
C ASN A 4 -4.94 -21.28 12.11
N GLN A 5 -4.29 -22.40 12.44
CA GLN A 5 -2.95 -22.43 13.04
C GLN A 5 -1.90 -22.71 11.96
N GLY A 6 -0.70 -22.13 12.12
CA GLY A 6 0.46 -22.38 11.26
C GLY A 6 0.37 -21.75 9.87
N ILE A 7 0.84 -22.50 8.86
CA ILE A 7 0.99 -22.08 7.45
C ILE A 7 -0.32 -21.55 6.86
N MET A 8 -1.45 -22.13 7.27
CA MET A 8 -2.77 -21.70 6.79
C MET A 8 -3.07 -20.24 7.15
N ARG A 9 -2.61 -19.75 8.32
CA ARG A 9 -2.77 -18.34 8.70
C ARG A 9 -1.93 -17.42 7.84
N LEU A 10 -0.70 -17.83 7.52
CA LEU A 10 0.18 -17.07 6.62
C LEU A 10 -0.42 -16.97 5.22
N PHE A 11 -0.96 -18.08 4.70
CA PHE A 11 -1.66 -18.11 3.42
C PHE A 11 -2.83 -17.12 3.40
N TYR A 12 -3.72 -17.16 4.39
CA TYR A 12 -4.83 -16.22 4.47
C TYR A 12 -4.34 -14.77 4.63
N ALA A 13 -3.30 -14.52 5.42
CA ALA A 13 -2.73 -13.17 5.55
C ALA A 13 -2.22 -12.64 4.20
N CYS A 14 -1.44 -13.43 3.46
CA CYS A 14 -1.01 -13.07 2.11
C CYS A 14 -2.19 -12.83 1.17
N GLN A 15 -3.23 -13.68 1.24
CA GLN A 15 -4.43 -13.54 0.41
C GLN A 15 -5.20 -12.24 0.72
N TYR A 16 -5.34 -11.86 1.99
CA TYR A 16 -6.00 -10.61 2.38
C TYR A 16 -5.16 -9.39 2.01
N SER A 17 -3.83 -9.44 2.22
CA SER A 17 -2.92 -8.37 1.78
C SER A 17 -2.98 -8.16 0.27
N TRP A 18 -3.01 -9.25 -0.52
CA TRP A 18 -3.14 -9.16 -1.96
C TRP A 18 -4.47 -8.56 -2.41
N GLN A 19 -5.58 -8.93 -1.75
CA GLN A 19 -6.89 -8.34 -2.03
C GLN A 19 -6.91 -6.83 -1.75
N GLY A 20 -6.34 -6.38 -0.63
CA GLY A 20 -6.21 -4.95 -0.31
C GLY A 20 -5.38 -4.20 -1.34
N LEU A 21 -4.20 -4.72 -1.69
CA LEU A 21 -3.33 -4.12 -2.69
C LEU A 21 -4.00 -4.06 -4.08
N ARG A 22 -4.67 -5.14 -4.49
CA ARG A 22 -5.42 -5.17 -5.75
C ARG A 22 -6.55 -4.16 -5.76
N SER A 23 -7.26 -3.99 -4.64
CA SER A 23 -8.30 -2.96 -4.51
C SER A 23 -7.73 -1.57 -4.73
N ALA A 24 -6.61 -1.23 -4.05
CA ALA A 24 -5.96 0.06 -4.22
C ALA A 24 -5.49 0.29 -5.67
N LEU A 25 -4.89 -0.72 -6.31
CA LEU A 25 -4.46 -0.61 -7.71
C LEU A 25 -5.62 -0.33 -8.68
N VAL A 26 -6.81 -0.88 -8.43
CA VAL A 26 -7.96 -0.75 -9.34
C VAL A 26 -8.79 0.50 -9.03
N ASN A 27 -9.02 0.77 -7.75
CA ASN A 27 -9.96 1.80 -7.31
C ASN A 27 -9.28 3.17 -7.08
N GLU A 28 -8.01 3.19 -6.65
CA GLU A 28 -7.33 4.42 -6.27
C GLU A 28 -6.43 4.95 -7.39
N ALA A 29 -6.88 6.02 -8.05
CA ALA A 29 -6.11 6.66 -9.10
C ALA A 29 -4.81 7.29 -8.58
N ALA A 30 -4.85 7.90 -7.39
CA ALA A 30 -3.70 8.49 -6.72
C ALA A 30 -2.62 7.42 -6.43
N PHE A 31 -3.02 6.29 -5.84
CA PHE A 31 -2.13 5.17 -5.59
C PHE A 31 -1.41 4.68 -6.85
N ARG A 32 -2.11 4.60 -8.01
CA ARG A 32 -1.47 4.24 -9.29
C ARG A 32 -0.43 5.27 -9.74
N GLN A 33 -0.73 6.55 -9.60
CA GLN A 33 0.20 7.63 -9.98
C GLN A 33 1.46 7.58 -9.13
N GLU A 34 1.31 7.42 -7.82
CA GLU A 34 2.44 7.27 -6.89
C GLU A 34 3.25 6.01 -7.15
N LEU A 35 2.59 4.88 -7.49
CA LEU A 35 3.30 3.64 -7.82
C LEU A 35 4.13 3.80 -9.11
N ILE A 36 3.59 4.46 -10.13
CA ILE A 36 4.36 4.76 -11.35
C ILE A 36 5.54 5.67 -11.01
N LEU A 37 5.32 6.69 -10.18
CA LEU A 37 6.37 7.59 -9.73
C LEU A 37 7.45 6.86 -8.94
N LEU A 38 7.09 5.93 -8.05
CA LEU A 38 8.02 5.05 -7.34
C LEU A 38 8.90 4.30 -8.33
N LEU A 39 8.31 3.65 -9.34
CA LEU A 39 9.06 2.87 -10.32
C LEU A 39 10.06 3.75 -11.10
N ILE A 40 9.64 4.93 -11.53
CA ILE A 40 10.48 5.88 -12.26
C ILE A 40 11.62 6.39 -11.37
N LEU A 41 11.31 6.85 -10.16
CA LEU A 41 12.31 7.41 -9.23
C LEU A 41 13.26 6.33 -8.70
N ALA A 42 12.76 5.12 -8.43
CA ALA A 42 13.60 3.99 -8.06
C ALA A 42 14.57 3.63 -9.19
N ALA A 43 14.11 3.56 -10.44
CA ALA A 43 14.99 3.35 -11.59
C ALA A 43 16.00 4.49 -11.75
N ALA A 44 15.56 5.74 -11.61
CA ALA A 44 16.44 6.92 -11.66
C ALA A 44 17.52 6.90 -10.57
N SER A 45 17.22 6.38 -9.37
CA SER A 45 18.16 6.30 -8.26
C SER A 45 19.39 5.42 -8.55
N PHE A 46 19.30 4.48 -9.49
CA PHE A 46 20.44 3.67 -9.92
C PHE A 46 21.43 4.42 -10.81
N TYR A 47 21.01 5.53 -11.42
CA TYR A 47 21.89 6.40 -12.21
C TYR A 47 22.60 7.46 -11.36
N LEU A 48 22.21 7.63 -10.09
CA LEU A 48 22.85 8.54 -9.17
C LEU A 48 24.05 7.88 -8.51
N ASP A 49 25.15 8.61 -8.44
CA ASP A 49 26.36 8.25 -7.69
C ASP A 49 26.14 8.54 -6.20
N VAL A 50 25.35 7.67 -5.58
CA VAL A 50 25.01 7.71 -4.14
C VAL A 50 25.31 6.35 -3.52
N SER A 51 25.56 6.35 -2.21
CA SER A 51 25.77 5.11 -1.47
C SER A 51 24.51 4.23 -1.48
N ALA A 52 24.70 2.93 -1.24
CA ALA A 52 23.58 1.99 -1.17
C ALA A 52 22.55 2.35 -0.08
N ILE A 53 23.01 2.95 1.03
CA ILE A 53 22.14 3.36 2.14
C ILE A 53 21.30 4.57 1.73
N GLU A 54 21.89 5.57 1.07
CA GLU A 54 21.16 6.73 0.55
C GLU A 54 20.12 6.31 -0.48
N ARG A 55 20.50 5.42 -1.41
CA ARG A 55 19.56 4.86 -2.39
C ARG A 55 18.40 4.13 -1.72
N LEU A 56 18.68 3.31 -0.71
CA LEU A 56 17.65 2.63 0.06
C LEU A 56 16.73 3.63 0.78
N ALA A 57 17.28 4.69 1.38
CA ALA A 57 16.51 5.73 2.05
C ALA A 57 15.59 6.48 1.07
N MET A 58 16.06 6.78 -0.16
CA MET A 58 15.26 7.38 -1.22
C MET A 58 14.09 6.49 -1.65
N ILE A 59 14.33 5.19 -1.84
CA ILE A 59 13.27 4.25 -2.22
C ILE A 59 12.28 4.09 -1.06
N ALA A 60 12.78 3.97 0.18
CA ALA A 60 11.98 3.80 1.38
C ALA A 60 11.06 5.00 1.64
N SER A 61 11.49 6.23 1.35
CA SER A 61 10.64 7.41 1.54
C SER A 61 9.43 7.42 0.61
N ILE A 62 9.59 7.00 -0.65
CA ILE A 62 8.46 6.92 -1.60
C ILE A 62 7.54 5.74 -1.25
N VAL A 63 8.11 4.60 -0.82
CA VAL A 63 7.31 3.48 -0.29
C VAL A 63 6.51 3.90 0.94
N PHE A 64 7.08 4.76 1.80
CA PHE A 64 6.36 5.30 2.96
C PHE A 64 5.15 6.14 2.56
N ILE A 65 5.27 6.96 1.51
CA ILE A 65 4.14 7.73 0.96
C ILE A 65 3.02 6.78 0.50
N LEU A 66 3.34 5.73 -0.26
CA LEU A 66 2.35 4.73 -0.68
C LEU A 66 1.65 4.03 0.50
N ILE A 67 2.37 3.76 1.59
CA ILE A 67 1.78 3.20 2.82
C ILE A 67 0.79 4.19 3.43
N VAL A 68 1.15 5.48 3.52
CA VAL A 68 0.28 6.53 4.06
C VAL A 68 -0.96 6.69 3.19
N GLU A 69 -0.84 6.61 1.87
CA GLU A 69 -1.97 6.69 0.94
C GLU A 69 -2.94 5.51 1.12
N LEU A 70 -2.42 4.29 1.27
CA LEU A 70 -3.24 3.11 1.59
C LEU A 70 -3.94 3.25 2.94
N LEU A 71 -3.29 3.86 3.94
CA LEU A 71 -3.90 4.13 5.24
C LEU A 71 -5.00 5.18 5.12
N ASN A 72 -4.79 6.24 4.34
CA ASN A 72 -5.79 7.27 4.10
C ASN A 72 -7.05 6.66 3.44
N SER A 73 -6.89 5.93 2.33
CA SER A 73 -8.02 5.26 1.65
C SER A 73 -8.73 4.24 2.56
N ALA A 74 -7.98 3.49 3.37
CA ALA A 74 -8.59 2.56 4.34
C ALA A 74 -9.42 3.30 5.41
N ILE A 75 -8.92 4.43 5.92
CA ILE A 75 -9.65 5.25 6.90
C ILE A 75 -10.88 5.87 6.26
N GLU A 76 -10.77 6.44 5.06
CA GLU A 76 -11.90 7.01 4.31
C GLU A 76 -13.00 5.97 4.08
N CYS A 77 -12.64 4.76 3.64
CA CYS A 77 -13.58 3.66 3.45
C CYS A 77 -14.30 3.27 4.77
N ILE A 78 -13.58 3.26 5.90
CA ILE A 78 -14.18 3.00 7.22
C ILE A 78 -15.13 4.15 7.62
N VAL A 79 -14.71 5.40 7.43
CA VAL A 79 -15.50 6.59 7.77
C VAL A 79 -16.79 6.64 6.94
N ASP A 80 -16.70 6.39 5.63
CA ASP A 80 -17.86 6.33 4.74
C ASP A 80 -18.82 5.19 5.11
N ARG A 81 -18.26 4.04 5.54
CA ARG A 81 -19.07 2.91 6.00
C ARG A 81 -19.83 3.22 7.29
N VAL A 82 -19.25 4.00 8.21
CA VAL A 82 -19.91 4.39 9.47
C VAL A 82 -20.87 5.56 9.25
N SER A 83 -20.56 6.48 8.34
CA SER A 83 -21.42 7.63 8.02
C SER A 83 -22.70 7.21 7.30
N THR A 84 -22.64 6.22 6.40
CA THR A 84 -23.79 5.68 5.66
C THR A 84 -24.88 5.04 6.54
N GLU A 85 -24.62 4.74 7.82
CA GLU A 85 -25.64 4.33 8.80
C GLU A 85 -26.39 5.50 9.46
N ARG A 86 -25.93 6.75 9.30
CA ARG A 86 -26.49 7.96 9.92
C ARG A 86 -27.12 8.96 8.95
N HIS A 87 -27.67 8.50 7.82
CA HIS A 87 -28.45 9.35 6.93
C HIS A 87 -29.93 8.93 6.92
N THR A 88 -30.67 9.40 7.94
CA THR A 88 -32.08 9.81 7.81
C THR A 88 -32.16 11.27 7.41
#